data_AF-A0A285RW10-F1
#
_entry.id   AF-A0A285RW10-F1
#
_cell.length_a   1.000
_cell.length_b   1.000
_cell.length_c   1.000
_cell.angle_alpha   90.00
_cell.angle_beta   90.00
_cell.angle_gamma   90.00
#
_symmetry.space_group_name_H-M   'P 1'
#
loop_
_entity.id
_entity.type
_entity.pdbx_description
1 polymer ?
#
loop_
_entity_poly.entity_id
_entity_poly.type
_entity_poly.pdbx_seq_one_letter_code
_entity_poly.pdbx_strand_id
1 'polypeptide(L)'
;MPLLQGIGLTCVIAFLFYRSFMGLLIGVGVVPFWIHLNRVERVEKRKARMLVEFKEFMILIVQGLQTGYSLERGIKQAENELKRLYPDDSVLLPYAHVMNQKISMNVQLEKAFMEFALSVGLEEATSLAEIIAFAKRSGGDYGKNIRETAMKIEDNLAVKQDIETITTEKRLELKVMCVMPIGILAYITLTSRGFVAPLYGNLAGIFIMSTCLIAYGFLIMLGRKIIDIKV
;
A
#
# COMPACT_ATOMS: atom_id res chain seq x y z
N MET A 1 14.44 9.94 -1.59
CA MET A 1 13.36 10.78 -1.05
C MET A 1 12.98 10.49 0.42
N PRO A 2 12.74 9.26 0.91
CA PRO A 2 12.26 9.05 2.29
C PRO A 2 13.31 9.31 3.39
N LEU A 3 14.60 9.08 3.09
CA LEU A 3 15.71 9.44 3.99
C LEU A 3 15.79 10.94 4.23
N LEU A 4 15.60 11.75 3.18
CA LEU A 4 15.67 13.21 3.26
C LEU A 4 14.50 13.79 4.07
N GLN A 5 13.31 13.20 3.93
CA GLN A 5 12.14 13.52 4.75
C GLN A 5 12.35 13.12 6.22
N GLY A 6 12.95 11.94 6.48
CA GLY A 6 13.27 11.49 7.83
C GLY A 6 14.31 12.37 8.52
N ILE A 7 15.34 12.80 7.80
CA ILE A 7 16.36 13.74 8.30
C ILE A 7 15.72 15.10 8.59
N GLY A 8 14.90 15.64 7.68
CA GLY A 8 14.18 16.90 7.90
C GLY A 8 13.26 16.85 9.12
N LEU A 9 12.49 15.77 9.29
CA LEU A 9 11.62 15.58 10.45
C LEU A 9 12.44 15.50 11.76
N THR A 10 13.57 14.82 11.71
CA THR A 10 14.50 14.69 12.85
C THR A 10 15.10 16.05 13.22
N CYS A 11 15.48 16.86 12.24
CA CYS A 11 15.97 18.22 12.48
C CYS A 11 14.89 19.13 13.10
N VAL A 12 13.64 19.05 12.61
CA VAL A 12 12.51 19.82 13.15
C VAL A 12 12.21 19.42 14.59
N ILE A 13 12.18 18.11 14.88
CA ILE A 13 11.95 17.59 16.23
C ILE A 13 13.11 17.95 17.17
N ALA A 14 14.37 17.80 16.75
CA ALA A 14 15.53 18.15 17.56
C ALA A 14 15.59 19.66 17.87
N PHE A 15 15.24 20.50 16.90
CA PHE A 15 15.20 21.95 17.06
C PHE A 15 14.05 22.39 17.98
N LEU A 16 12.85 21.82 17.80
CA LEU A 16 11.66 22.17 18.60
C LEU A 16 11.69 21.59 20.01
N PHE A 17 12.13 20.35 20.22
CA PHE A 17 12.02 19.67 21.51
C PHE A 17 13.27 19.77 22.39
N TYR A 18 14.46 20.01 21.83
CA TYR A 18 15.69 19.96 22.60
C TYR A 18 16.55 21.21 22.48
N ARG A 19 16.41 21.99 21.40
CA ARG A 19 17.19 23.23 21.17
C ARG A 19 18.71 23.02 21.39
N SER A 20 19.19 21.79 21.22
CA SER A 20 20.53 21.28 21.61
C SER A 20 20.94 20.10 20.72
N PHE A 21 22.25 19.96 20.50
CA PHE A 21 22.90 18.88 19.73
C PHE A 21 22.61 17.47 20.29
N MET A 22 22.21 17.36 21.56
CA MET A 22 21.80 16.09 22.19
C MET A 22 20.48 15.52 21.65
N GLY A 23 19.61 16.35 21.04
CA GLY A 23 18.39 15.88 20.36
C GLY A 23 18.67 15.01 19.12
N LEU A 24 19.91 15.06 18.59
CA LEU A 24 20.36 14.29 17.44
C LEU A 24 20.51 12.79 17.75
N LEU A 25 20.77 12.43 19.02
CA LEU A 25 20.81 11.03 19.49
C LEU A 25 19.42 10.35 19.45
N ILE A 26 18.34 11.10 19.70
CA ILE A 26 16.96 10.58 19.59
C ILE A 26 16.60 10.34 18.11
N GLY A 27 17.20 11.10 17.19
CA GLY A 27 17.09 10.89 15.74
C GLY A 27 17.51 9.49 15.28
N VAL A 28 18.42 8.84 16.00
CA VAL A 28 18.90 7.48 15.71
C VAL A 28 17.77 6.46 15.81
N GLY A 29 16.76 6.69 16.65
CA GLY A 29 15.57 5.83 16.73
C GLY A 29 14.45 6.22 15.76
N VAL A 30 14.27 7.52 15.51
CA VAL A 30 13.20 8.07 14.66
C VAL A 30 13.41 7.74 13.17
N VAL A 31 14.65 7.80 12.70
CA VAL A 31 14.99 7.53 11.28
C VAL A 31 14.72 6.08 10.86
N PRO A 32 15.21 5.02 11.55
CA PRO A 32 14.91 3.64 11.17
C PRO A 32 13.42 3.31 11.34
N PHE A 33 12.75 3.88 12.35
CA PHE A 33 11.30 3.74 12.52
C PHE A 33 10.52 4.33 11.34
N TRP A 34 10.88 5.53 10.90
CA TRP A 34 10.25 6.18 9.73
C TRP A 34 10.54 5.46 8.41
N ILE A 35 11.73 4.87 8.26
CA ILE A 35 12.09 4.06 7.09
C ILE A 35 11.31 2.75 7.08
N HIS A 36 11.18 2.07 8.23
CA HIS A 36 10.40 0.85 8.34
C HIS A 36 8.93 1.10 8.00
N LEU A 37 8.35 2.17 8.53
CA LEU A 37 6.96 2.53 8.30
C LEU A 37 6.69 2.87 6.82
N ASN A 38 7.58 3.64 6.18
CA ASN A 38 7.48 3.92 4.74
C ASN A 38 7.66 2.66 3.88
N ARG A 39 8.43 1.67 4.34
CA ARG A 39 8.58 0.39 3.63
C ARG A 39 7.29 -0.40 3.66
N VAL A 40 6.65 -0.52 4.83
CA VAL A 40 5.36 -1.22 4.97
C VAL A 40 4.30 -0.56 4.09
N GLU A 41 4.18 0.76 4.17
CA GLU A 41 3.18 1.51 3.38
C GLU A 41 3.43 1.39 1.86
N ARG A 42 4.69 1.31 1.42
CA ARG A 42 5.04 1.07 0.01
C ARG A 42 4.67 -0.33 -0.46
N VAL A 43 4.85 -1.34 0.39
CA VAL A 43 4.47 -2.72 0.07
C VAL A 43 2.95 -2.82 -0.06
N GLU A 44 2.19 -2.22 0.84
CA GLU A 44 0.74 -2.22 0.78
C GLU A 44 0.21 -1.45 -0.43
N LYS A 45 0.73 -0.25 -0.72
CA LYS A 45 0.39 0.49 -1.95
C LYS A 45 0.72 -0.29 -3.21
N ARG A 46 1.81 -1.05 -3.21
CA ARG A 46 2.18 -1.91 -4.34
C ARG A 46 1.18 -3.06 -4.50
N LYS A 47 0.80 -3.73 -3.40
CA LYS A 47 -0.22 -4.79 -3.42
C LYS A 47 -1.58 -4.28 -3.86
N ALA A 48 -1.99 -3.10 -3.39
CA ALA A 48 -3.24 -2.46 -3.78
C ALA A 48 -3.26 -2.15 -5.29
N ARG A 49 -2.20 -1.54 -5.82
CA ARG A 49 -2.07 -1.32 -7.28
C ARG A 49 -2.08 -2.62 -8.07
N MET A 50 -1.37 -3.64 -7.58
CA MET A 50 -1.33 -4.96 -8.19
C MET A 50 -2.73 -5.62 -8.23
N LEU A 51 -3.54 -5.45 -7.19
CA LEU A 51 -4.93 -5.95 -7.15
C LEU A 51 -5.83 -5.22 -8.15
N VAL A 52 -5.72 -3.89 -8.25
CA VAL A 52 -6.48 -3.08 -9.22
C VAL A 52 -6.15 -3.50 -10.64
N GLU A 53 -4.86 -3.55 -10.99
CA GLU A 53 -4.41 -3.98 -12.32
C GLU A 53 -4.82 -5.43 -12.62
N PHE A 54 -4.78 -6.32 -11.62
CA PHE A 54 -5.22 -7.71 -11.78
C PHE A 54 -6.71 -7.81 -12.12
N LYS A 55 -7.56 -7.04 -11.44
CA LYS A 55 -9.00 -6.98 -11.75
C LYS A 55 -9.23 -6.47 -13.18
N GLU A 56 -8.58 -5.38 -13.58
CA GLU A 56 -8.72 -4.86 -14.94
C GLU A 56 -8.28 -5.87 -15.98
N PHE A 57 -7.14 -6.54 -15.76
CA PHE A 57 -6.68 -7.63 -16.61
C PHE A 57 -7.72 -8.75 -16.74
N MET A 58 -8.38 -9.13 -15.64
CA MET A 58 -9.46 -10.13 -15.66
C MET A 58 -10.69 -9.68 -16.45
N ILE A 59 -11.10 -8.41 -16.30
CA ILE A 59 -12.21 -7.83 -17.06
C ILE A 59 -11.90 -7.86 -18.57
N LEU A 60 -10.68 -7.47 -18.94
CA LEU A 60 -10.21 -7.51 -20.34
C LEU A 60 -10.24 -8.93 -20.92
N ILE A 61 -9.85 -9.94 -20.13
CA ILE A 61 -9.98 -11.35 -20.54
C ILE A 61 -11.44 -11.72 -20.78
N VAL A 62 -12.34 -11.39 -19.85
CA VAL A 62 -13.77 -11.68 -19.97
C VAL A 62 -14.39 -11.01 -21.20
N GLN A 63 -14.04 -9.76 -21.47
CA GLN A 63 -14.49 -9.03 -22.66
C GLN A 63 -14.01 -9.71 -23.95
N GLY A 64 -12.74 -10.13 -24.01
CA GLY A 64 -12.22 -10.91 -25.13
C GLY A 64 -12.94 -12.24 -25.34
N LEU A 65 -13.31 -12.93 -24.26
CA LEU A 65 -14.10 -14.17 -24.35
C LEU A 65 -15.54 -13.92 -24.83
N GLN A 66 -16.15 -12.79 -24.43
CA GLN A 66 -17.50 -12.41 -24.86
C GLN A 66 -17.57 -12.06 -26.35
N THR A 67 -16.48 -11.56 -26.93
CA THR A 67 -16.38 -11.31 -28.38
C THR A 67 -16.08 -12.59 -29.18
N GLY A 68 -16.04 -13.75 -28.53
CA GLY A 68 -15.85 -15.05 -29.15
C GLY A 68 -14.37 -15.44 -29.34
N TYR A 69 -13.42 -14.72 -28.73
CA TYR A 69 -12.03 -15.18 -28.73
C TYR A 69 -11.85 -16.44 -27.87
N SER A 70 -10.90 -17.28 -28.27
CA SER A 70 -10.39 -18.33 -27.39
C SER A 70 -9.70 -17.70 -26.18
N LEU A 71 -9.61 -18.45 -25.08
CA LEU A 71 -8.98 -17.96 -23.85
C LEU A 71 -7.53 -17.48 -24.07
N GLU A 72 -6.75 -18.20 -24.88
CA GLU A 72 -5.38 -17.81 -25.24
C GLU A 72 -5.33 -16.45 -25.96
N ARG A 73 -6.25 -16.25 -26.92
CA ARG A 73 -6.35 -14.97 -27.63
C ARG A 73 -6.87 -13.85 -26.73
N GLY A 74 -7.82 -14.14 -25.85
CA GLY A 74 -8.34 -13.21 -24.86
C GLY A 74 -7.24 -12.71 -23.91
N ILE A 75 -6.39 -13.62 -23.41
CA ILE A 75 -5.25 -13.27 -22.55
C ILE A 75 -4.23 -12.41 -23.30
N LYS A 76 -3.92 -12.77 -24.55
CA LYS A 76 -3.00 -12.00 -25.38
C LYS A 76 -3.53 -10.59 -25.68
N GLN A 77 -4.82 -10.46 -25.92
CA GLN A 77 -5.47 -9.17 -26.12
C GLN A 77 -5.46 -8.35 -24.82
N ALA A 78 -5.79 -8.97 -23.69
CA ALA A 78 -5.80 -8.33 -22.39
C ALA A 78 -4.42 -7.78 -22.00
N GLU A 79 -3.33 -8.49 -22.31
CA GLU A 79 -1.97 -7.97 -22.08
C GLU A 79 -1.71 -6.68 -22.88
N ASN A 80 -2.09 -6.66 -24.18
CA ASN A 80 -1.90 -5.49 -25.03
C ASN A 80 -2.73 -4.29 -24.56
N GLU A 81 -3.95 -4.54 -24.10
CA GLU A 81 -4.83 -3.49 -23.56
C GLU A 81 -4.33 -2.98 -22.20
N LEU A 82 -3.85 -3.87 -21.33
CA LEU A 82 -3.22 -3.49 -20.07
C LEU A 82 -1.98 -2.62 -20.30
N LYS A 83 -1.15 -2.96 -21.30
CA LYS A 83 0.01 -2.14 -21.70
C LYS A 83 -0.40 -0.74 -22.20
N ARG A 84 -1.56 -0.61 -22.84
CA ARG A 84 -2.09 0.69 -23.27
C ARG A 84 -2.62 1.51 -22.10
N LEU A 85 -3.26 0.86 -21.13
CA LEU A 85 -3.75 1.51 -19.91
C LEU A 85 -2.61 2.01 -19.03
N TYR A 86 -1.52 1.24 -18.94
CA TYR A 86 -0.36 1.53 -18.08
C TYR A 86 0.97 1.43 -18.84
N PRO A 87 1.36 2.46 -19.62
CA PRO A 87 2.53 2.40 -20.48
C PRO A 87 3.86 2.20 -19.74
N ASP A 88 4.05 2.86 -18.59
CA ASP A 88 5.36 2.97 -17.91
C ASP A 88 5.38 2.59 -16.42
N ASP A 89 4.23 2.30 -15.78
CA ASP A 89 4.15 2.03 -14.32
C ASP A 89 3.29 0.80 -13.96
N SER A 90 2.98 -0.09 -14.91
CA SER A 90 2.24 -1.31 -14.60
C SER A 90 3.06 -2.24 -13.72
N VAL A 91 2.55 -2.56 -12.54
CA VAL A 91 3.15 -3.58 -11.68
C VAL A 91 2.81 -5.00 -12.14
N LEU A 92 1.66 -5.21 -12.80
CA LEU A 92 1.19 -6.54 -13.23
C LEU A 92 1.72 -6.96 -14.61
N LEU A 93 1.93 -6.01 -15.53
CA LEU A 93 2.29 -6.29 -16.93
C LEU A 93 3.46 -7.27 -17.11
N PRO A 94 4.57 -7.20 -16.34
CA PRO A 94 5.65 -8.18 -16.48
C PRO A 94 5.21 -9.62 -16.19
N TYR A 95 4.30 -9.81 -15.23
CA TYR A 95 3.77 -11.12 -14.87
C TYR A 95 2.78 -11.63 -15.93
N ALA A 96 1.91 -10.75 -16.43
CA ALA A 96 0.98 -11.07 -17.51
C ALA A 96 1.73 -11.47 -18.79
N HIS A 97 2.82 -10.76 -19.12
CA HIS A 97 3.68 -11.07 -20.26
C HIS A 97 4.32 -12.47 -20.15
N VAL A 98 4.87 -12.81 -18.99
CA VAL A 98 5.45 -14.14 -18.74
C VAL A 98 4.39 -15.24 -18.86
N MET A 99 3.17 -15.00 -18.35
CA MET A 99 2.06 -15.95 -18.49
C MET A 99 1.70 -16.17 -19.96
N ASN A 100 1.55 -15.09 -20.75
CA ASN A 100 1.23 -15.18 -22.17
C ASN A 100 2.33 -15.89 -22.97
N GLN A 101 3.61 -15.61 -22.68
CA GLN A 101 4.73 -16.34 -23.28
C GLN A 101 4.63 -17.85 -23.01
N LYS A 102 4.37 -18.26 -21.77
CA LYS A 102 4.20 -19.68 -21.42
C LYS A 102 3.04 -20.33 -22.18
N ILE A 103 1.91 -19.64 -22.27
CA ILE A 103 0.75 -20.13 -23.05
C ILE A 103 1.13 -20.27 -24.53
N SER A 104 1.85 -19.30 -25.10
CA SER A 104 2.33 -19.40 -26.49
C SER A 104 3.31 -20.54 -26.74
N MET A 105 3.97 -21.03 -25.69
CA MET A 105 4.84 -22.21 -25.69
C MET A 105 4.08 -23.52 -25.41
N ASN A 106 2.75 -23.54 -25.55
CA ASN A 106 1.88 -24.69 -25.27
C ASN A 106 1.95 -25.21 -23.82
N VAL A 107 2.32 -24.35 -22.86
CA VAL A 107 2.13 -24.69 -21.44
C VAL A 107 0.63 -24.71 -21.15
N GLN A 108 0.20 -25.73 -20.42
CA GLN A 108 -1.20 -25.88 -20.03
C GLN A 108 -1.69 -24.64 -19.28
N LEU A 109 -2.87 -24.13 -19.67
CA LEU A 109 -3.46 -22.88 -19.15
C LEU A 109 -3.52 -22.85 -17.62
N GLU A 110 -3.89 -23.96 -16.99
CA GLU A 110 -4.04 -24.07 -15.54
C GLU A 110 -2.69 -23.93 -14.83
N LYS A 111 -1.64 -24.50 -15.43
CA LYS A 111 -0.27 -24.38 -14.93
C LYS A 111 0.25 -22.95 -15.11
N ALA A 112 -0.03 -22.33 -16.26
CA ALA A 112 0.36 -20.95 -16.53
C ALA A 112 -0.33 -19.97 -15.55
N PHE A 113 -1.62 -20.14 -15.28
CA PHE A 113 -2.37 -19.34 -14.31
C PHE A 113 -1.89 -19.56 -12.86
N MET A 114 -1.59 -20.80 -12.47
CA MET A 114 -1.07 -21.09 -11.14
C MET A 114 0.31 -20.46 -10.90
N GLU A 115 1.22 -20.58 -11.87
CA GLU A 115 2.54 -19.95 -11.77
C GLU A 115 2.44 -18.42 -11.80
N PHE A 116 1.52 -17.86 -12.58
CA PHE A 116 1.20 -16.43 -12.55
C PHE A 116 0.70 -15.99 -11.16
N ALA A 117 -0.28 -16.70 -10.60
CA ALA A 117 -0.84 -16.40 -9.28
C ALA A 117 0.22 -16.41 -8.17
N LEU A 118 1.08 -17.44 -8.15
CA LEU A 118 2.21 -17.54 -7.21
C LEU A 118 3.22 -16.40 -7.39
N SER A 119 3.45 -15.95 -8.63
CA SER A 119 4.39 -14.87 -8.93
C SER A 119 3.85 -13.50 -8.52
N VAL A 120 2.53 -13.30 -8.64
CA VAL A 120 1.83 -12.05 -8.29
C VAL A 120 1.59 -11.96 -6.77
N GLY A 121 1.39 -13.09 -6.09
CA GLY A 121 1.26 -13.14 -4.63
C GLY A 121 -0.03 -12.51 -4.10
N LEU A 122 -1.09 -12.50 -4.91
CA LEU A 122 -2.45 -12.11 -4.51
C LEU A 122 -3.28 -13.35 -4.19
N GLU A 123 -4.06 -13.26 -3.11
CA GLU A 123 -4.96 -14.33 -2.68
C GLU A 123 -6.09 -14.54 -3.71
N GLU A 124 -6.58 -13.45 -4.30
CA GLU A 124 -7.58 -13.47 -5.36
C GLU A 124 -7.06 -14.18 -6.62
N ALA A 125 -5.80 -13.97 -6.99
CA ALA A 125 -5.18 -14.64 -8.14
C ALA A 125 -4.99 -16.15 -7.88
N THR A 126 -4.62 -16.52 -6.65
CA THR A 126 -4.43 -17.92 -6.25
C THR A 126 -5.76 -18.66 -6.26
N SER A 127 -6.80 -18.05 -5.67
CA SER A 127 -8.16 -18.59 -5.66
C SER A 127 -8.71 -18.81 -7.08
N LEU A 128 -8.46 -17.86 -7.99
CA LEU A 128 -8.85 -18.00 -9.40
C LEU A 128 -8.12 -19.19 -10.07
N ALA A 129 -6.82 -19.31 -9.87
CA ALA A 129 -6.04 -20.40 -10.48
C ALA A 129 -6.53 -21.77 -10.01
N GLU A 130 -6.92 -21.90 -8.75
CA GLU A 130 -7.53 -23.12 -8.20
C GLU A 130 -8.89 -23.43 -8.84
N ILE A 131 -9.75 -22.42 -9.01
CA ILE A 131 -11.05 -22.57 -9.69
C ILE A 131 -10.85 -23.03 -11.14
N ILE A 132 -9.89 -22.43 -11.87
CA ILE A 132 -9.56 -22.81 -13.25
C ILE A 132 -9.03 -24.25 -13.31
N ALA A 133 -8.15 -24.63 -12.38
CA ALA A 133 -7.62 -25.99 -12.30
C ALA A 133 -8.72 -27.02 -11.98
N PHE A 134 -9.69 -26.67 -11.16
CA PHE A 134 -10.84 -27.51 -10.83
C PHE A 134 -11.83 -27.64 -12.01
N ALA A 135 -12.06 -26.53 -12.73
CA ALA A 135 -12.91 -26.49 -13.91
C ALA A 135 -12.45 -27.45 -15.01
N LYS A 136 -11.13 -27.55 -15.25
CA LYS A 136 -10.54 -28.53 -16.17
C LYS A 136 -10.95 -29.96 -15.82
N ARG A 137 -10.77 -30.34 -14.55
CA ARG A 137 -11.05 -31.71 -14.07
C ARG A 137 -12.52 -32.08 -14.20
N SER A 138 -13.40 -31.08 -14.12
CA SER A 138 -14.85 -31.24 -14.24
C SER A 138 -15.36 -31.10 -15.67
N GLY A 139 -14.49 -30.87 -16.67
CA GLY A 139 -14.88 -30.67 -18.08
C GLY A 139 -15.67 -29.38 -18.34
N GLY A 140 -15.54 -28.39 -17.45
CA GLY A 140 -16.34 -27.16 -17.46
C GLY A 140 -15.84 -26.09 -18.42
N ASP A 141 -16.72 -25.12 -18.73
CA ASP A 141 -16.42 -23.95 -19.55
C ASP A 141 -15.51 -22.95 -18.79
N TYR A 142 -14.24 -22.86 -19.20
CA TYR A 142 -13.28 -21.89 -18.64
C TYR A 142 -13.80 -20.45 -18.69
N GLY A 143 -14.50 -20.08 -19.77
CA GLY A 143 -15.00 -18.73 -19.94
C GLY A 143 -16.09 -18.36 -18.94
N LYS A 144 -16.97 -19.33 -18.61
CA LYS A 144 -17.94 -19.16 -17.52
C LYS A 144 -17.27 -18.98 -16.16
N ASN A 145 -16.28 -19.82 -15.84
CA ASN A 145 -15.59 -19.79 -14.53
C ASN A 145 -14.75 -18.52 -14.34
N ILE A 146 -14.07 -18.07 -15.40
CA ILE A 146 -13.30 -16.82 -15.40
C ILE A 146 -14.24 -15.63 -15.21
N ARG A 147 -15.40 -15.61 -15.87
CA ARG A 147 -16.41 -14.56 -15.72
C ARG A 147 -16.97 -14.51 -14.29
N GLU A 148 -17.40 -15.65 -13.75
CA GLU A 148 -17.93 -15.72 -12.38
C GLU A 148 -16.89 -15.25 -11.35
N THR A 149 -15.62 -15.59 -11.54
CA THR A 149 -14.55 -15.16 -10.63
C THR A 149 -14.21 -13.69 -10.81
N ALA A 150 -14.17 -13.17 -12.04
CA ALA A 150 -13.96 -11.75 -12.30
C ALA A 150 -15.07 -10.88 -11.68
N MET A 151 -16.34 -11.31 -11.76
CA MET A 151 -17.46 -10.63 -11.11
C MET A 151 -17.35 -10.67 -9.57
N LYS A 152 -16.96 -11.81 -8.99
CA LYS A 152 -16.71 -11.90 -7.54
C LYS A 152 -15.56 -11.00 -7.07
N ILE A 153 -14.48 -10.92 -7.86
CA ILE A 153 -13.35 -10.00 -7.58
C ILE A 153 -13.82 -8.55 -7.68
N GLU A 154 -14.68 -8.25 -8.66
CA GLU A 154 -15.26 -6.94 -8.86
C GLU A 154 -16.15 -6.48 -7.70
N ASP A 155 -17.09 -7.32 -7.26
CA ASP A 155 -17.98 -7.05 -6.13
C ASP A 155 -17.20 -6.85 -4.83
N ASN A 156 -16.18 -7.69 -4.58
CA ASN A 156 -15.30 -7.55 -3.42
C ASN A 156 -14.51 -6.23 -3.43
N LEU A 157 -14.14 -5.71 -4.60
CA LEU A 157 -13.45 -4.42 -4.70
C LEU A 157 -14.40 -3.23 -4.52
N ALA A 158 -15.65 -3.32 -5.00
CA ALA A 158 -16.66 -2.28 -4.76
C ALA A 158 -16.90 -2.08 -3.26
N VAL A 159 -16.97 -3.17 -2.49
CA VAL A 159 -17.03 -3.14 -1.02
C VAL A 159 -15.75 -2.51 -0.42
N LYS A 160 -14.57 -2.72 -1.01
CA LYS A 160 -13.30 -2.10 -0.58
C LYS A 160 -13.22 -0.60 -0.92
N GLN A 161 -13.79 -0.12 -2.04
CA GLN A 161 -13.75 1.29 -2.45
C GLN A 161 -14.60 2.21 -1.55
N ASP A 162 -15.75 1.74 -1.06
CA ASP A 162 -16.56 2.48 -0.08
C ASP A 162 -15.81 2.64 1.26
N ILE A 163 -15.02 1.62 1.64
CA ILE A 163 -14.16 1.67 2.83
C ILE A 163 -12.97 2.61 2.62
N GLU A 164 -12.36 2.65 1.42
CA GLU A 164 -11.25 3.58 1.11
C GLU A 164 -11.66 5.05 1.21
N THR A 165 -12.88 5.39 0.82
CA THR A 165 -13.37 6.79 0.85
C THR A 165 -13.51 7.28 2.29
N ILE A 166 -14.12 6.48 3.17
CA ILE A 166 -14.25 6.78 4.61
C ILE A 166 -12.87 6.80 5.29
N THR A 167 -11.96 5.91 4.88
CA THR A 167 -10.61 5.81 5.45
C THR A 167 -9.73 6.99 5.05
N THR A 168 -9.95 7.60 3.89
CA THR A 168 -9.19 8.77 3.42
C THR A 168 -9.46 10.01 4.28
N GLU A 169 -10.71 10.23 4.69
CA GLU A 169 -11.07 11.31 5.61
C GLU A 169 -10.41 11.12 6.99
N LYS A 170 -10.48 9.90 7.56
CA LYS A 170 -9.84 9.57 8.84
C LYS A 170 -8.32 9.66 8.80
N ARG A 171 -7.70 9.32 7.66
CA ARG A 171 -6.26 9.54 7.43
C ARG A 171 -5.90 11.02 7.45
N LEU A 172 -6.76 11.90 6.90
CA LEU A 172 -6.54 13.34 6.90
C LEU A 172 -6.72 13.94 8.31
N GLU A 173 -7.74 13.53 9.06
CA GLU A 173 -7.90 13.90 10.48
C GLU A 173 -6.66 13.52 11.30
N LEU A 174 -6.19 12.27 11.20
CA LEU A 174 -4.99 11.83 11.90
C LEU A 174 -3.75 12.63 11.48
N LYS A 175 -3.62 12.96 10.20
CA LYS A 175 -2.51 13.79 9.70
C LYS A 175 -2.55 15.19 10.32
N VAL A 176 -3.73 15.80 10.44
CA VAL A 176 -3.90 17.10 11.09
C VAL A 176 -3.59 17.01 12.59
N MET A 177 -4.07 15.96 13.27
CA MET A 177 -3.74 15.68 14.68
C MET A 177 -2.23 15.47 14.90
N CYS A 178 -1.51 14.89 13.93
CA CYS A 178 -0.06 14.70 13.98
C CYS A 178 0.75 15.98 13.69
N VAL A 179 0.11 17.05 13.19
CA VAL A 179 0.80 18.33 12.90
C VAL A 179 0.50 19.36 13.99
N MET A 180 -0.69 19.31 14.59
CA MET A 180 -1.14 20.26 15.60
C MET A 180 -0.17 20.44 16.79
N PRO A 181 0.30 19.39 17.50
CA PRO A 181 1.17 19.57 18.67
C PRO A 181 2.51 20.24 18.33
N ILE A 182 3.05 19.93 17.16
CA ILE A 182 4.28 20.54 16.64
C ILE A 182 4.04 22.02 16.32
N GLY A 183 2.91 22.34 15.67
CA GLY A 183 2.51 23.71 15.36
C GLY A 183 2.26 24.57 16.59
N ILE A 184 1.57 24.03 17.60
CA ILE A 184 1.30 24.70 18.87
C ILE A 184 2.62 24.96 19.62
N LEU A 185 3.50 23.96 19.69
CA LEU A 185 4.79 24.09 20.36
C LEU A 185 5.69 25.11 19.65
N ALA A 186 5.69 25.14 18.32
CA ALA A 186 6.39 26.16 17.53
C ALA A 186 5.83 27.56 17.77
N TYR A 187 4.50 27.70 17.78
CA TYR A 187 3.82 28.97 18.02
C TYR A 187 4.15 29.54 19.40
N ILE A 188 4.04 28.73 20.46
CA ILE A 188 4.36 29.18 21.83
C ILE A 188 5.85 29.53 21.95
N THR A 189 6.74 28.76 21.30
CA THR A 189 8.19 29.04 21.33
C THR A 189 8.54 30.36 20.64
N LEU A 190 7.80 30.76 19.59
CA LEU A 190 8.01 32.03 18.89
C LEU A 190 7.41 33.21 19.67
N THR A 191 6.18 33.08 20.17
CA THR A 191 5.43 34.17 20.79
C THR A 191 5.77 34.38 22.27
N SER A 192 6.09 33.31 23.01
CA SER A 192 6.38 33.38 24.46
C SER A 192 7.51 32.42 24.88
N ARG A 193 8.74 32.85 24.64
CA ARG A 193 9.96 32.10 25.03
C ARG A 193 10.05 31.85 26.54
N GLY A 194 9.51 32.75 27.36
CA GLY A 194 9.54 32.64 28.82
C GLY A 194 8.71 31.48 29.37
N PHE A 195 7.63 31.09 28.68
CA PHE A 195 6.75 30.01 29.11
C PHE A 195 7.40 28.63 28.97
N VAL A 196 8.17 28.44 27.88
CA VAL A 196 8.81 27.16 27.57
C VAL A 196 10.23 27.07 28.12
N ALA A 197 10.82 28.19 28.55
CA ALA A 197 12.19 28.26 29.07
C ALA A 197 12.50 27.25 30.19
N PRO A 198 11.63 26.99 31.18
CA PRO A 198 11.92 26.00 32.23
C PRO A 198 12.03 24.55 31.73
N LEU A 199 11.42 24.25 30.58
CA LEU A 199 11.47 22.92 29.95
C LEU A 199 12.82 22.66 29.26
N TYR A 200 13.63 23.69 29.00
CA TYR A 200 14.93 23.55 28.31
C TYR A 200 16.09 23.83 29.26
N GLY A 201 17.19 23.06 29.13
CA GLY A 201 18.43 23.27 29.88
C GLY A 201 18.52 22.61 31.26
N ASN A 202 17.43 21.97 31.73
CA ASN A 202 17.39 21.25 33.02
C ASN A 202 17.21 19.73 32.82
N LEU A 203 17.79 18.91 33.70
CA LEU A 203 17.63 17.45 33.69
C LEU A 203 16.15 17.02 33.75
N ALA A 204 15.33 17.69 34.57
CA ALA A 204 13.90 17.43 34.64
C ALA A 204 13.17 17.75 33.32
N GLY A 205 13.56 18.83 32.63
CA GLY A 205 13.01 19.20 31.32
C GLY A 205 13.30 18.15 30.25
N ILE A 206 14.52 17.60 30.24
CA ILE A 206 14.92 16.50 29.35
C ILE A 206 14.04 15.26 29.57
N PHE A 207 13.76 14.89 30.83
CA PHE A 207 12.88 13.74 31.13
C PHE A 207 11.45 13.96 30.67
N ILE A 208 10.88 15.14 30.93
CA ILE A 208 9.51 15.49 30.53
C ILE A 208 9.38 15.50 29.01
N MET A 209 10.33 16.13 28.30
CA MET A 209 10.33 16.21 26.84
C MET A 209 10.55 14.85 26.18
N SER A 210 11.43 14.00 26.74
CA SER A 210 11.60 12.60 26.30
C SER A 210 10.29 11.81 26.43
N THR A 211 9.64 11.91 27.59
CA THR A 211 8.40 11.17 27.87
C THR A 211 7.27 11.62 26.95
N CYS A 212 7.11 12.94 26.76
CA CYS A 212 6.15 13.49 25.81
C CYS A 212 6.41 13.01 24.38
N LEU A 213 7.66 12.97 23.95
CA LEU A 213 8.03 12.54 22.59
C LEU A 213 7.78 11.05 22.38
N ILE A 214 8.09 10.20 23.37
CA ILE A 214 7.80 8.77 23.33
C ILE A 214 6.28 8.53 23.30
N ALA A 215 5.53 9.17 24.19
CA ALA A 215 4.07 9.08 24.23
C ALA A 215 3.45 9.54 22.90
N TYR A 216 3.98 10.63 22.32
CA TYR A 216 3.54 11.14 21.03
C TYR A 216 3.79 10.14 19.90
N GLY A 217 4.99 9.58 19.81
CA GLY A 217 5.31 8.53 18.83
C GLY A 217 4.42 7.30 18.99
N PHE A 218 4.15 6.88 20.23
CA PHE A 218 3.27 5.77 20.55
C PHE A 218 1.81 6.04 20.13
N LEU A 219 1.30 7.25 20.37
CA LEU A 219 -0.04 7.65 19.94
C LEU A 219 -0.17 7.69 18.41
N ILE A 220 0.87 8.14 17.69
CA ILE A 220 0.91 8.09 16.23
C ILE A 220 0.87 6.63 15.74
N MET A 221 1.63 5.73 16.37
CA MET A 221 1.60 4.29 16.06
C MET A 221 0.21 3.70 16.26
N LEU A 222 -0.40 3.95 17.41
CA LEU A 222 -1.73 3.44 17.72
C LEU A 222 -2.78 4.00 16.78
N GLY A 223 -2.77 5.30 16.52
CA GLY A 223 -3.73 5.92 15.62
C GLY A 223 -3.61 5.39 14.18
N ARG A 224 -2.38 5.17 13.69
CA ARG A 224 -2.17 4.52 12.39
C ARG A 224 -2.66 3.07 12.41
N LYS A 225 -2.34 2.30 13.45
CA LYS A 225 -2.79 0.91 13.57
C LYS A 225 -4.31 0.80 13.60
N ILE A 226 -5.00 1.71 14.30
CA ILE A 226 -6.47 1.73 14.35
C ILE A 226 -7.06 2.07 12.98
N ILE A 227 -6.44 2.97 12.22
CA ILE A 227 -6.87 3.31 10.86
C ILE A 227 -6.57 2.18 9.87
N ASP A 228 -5.47 1.45 10.04
CA ASP A 228 -5.11 0.28 9.22
C ASP A 228 -5.86 -1.01 9.61
N ILE A 229 -6.44 -1.10 10.80
CA ILE A 229 -7.20 -2.28 11.25
C ILE A 229 -8.55 -2.45 10.50
N LYS A 230 -8.83 -1.59 9.52
CA LYS A 230 -9.89 -1.83 8.52
C LYS A 230 -9.27 -1.93 7.13
N VAL A 231 -8.38 -2.90 6.98
CA VAL A 231 -8.05 -3.55 5.70
C VAL A 231 -8.49 -5.00 5.80
#